data_AF-A0A1I7X230-F1
#
_entry.id   AF-A0A1I7X230-F1
#
_cell.length_a   1.000
_cell.length_b   1.000
_cell.length_c   1.000
_cell.angle_alpha   90.00
_cell.angle_beta   90.00
_cell.angle_gamma   90.00
#
_symmetry.space_group_name_H-M   'P 1'
#
loop_
_entity.id
_entity.type
_entity.pdbx_description
1 polymer ?
#
loop_
_entity_poly.entity_id
_entity_poly.type
_entity_poly.pdbx_seq_one_letter_code
_entity_poly.pdbx_strand_id
1 'polypeptide(L)'
;MSKIFSWNRDKWGFFVLGLFGCSISGAITPIFSLVYAEIINVYSEPVEQLKRDVFFWSIIFIVLGLFSAGGFFISANSLGMCGETLTKKLRVEAFRNLLRQDIGFYDDIKHGTGKLCTRFATDAPNVRYVSIYGSYFTS
;
A
#
# COMPACT_ATOMS: atom_id res chain seq x y z
N MET A 1 -3.39 13.84 -16.64
CA MET A 1 -2.69 12.91 -15.73
C MET A 1 -1.64 12.06 -16.45
N SER A 2 -1.99 11.25 -17.46
CA SER A 2 -1.08 10.35 -18.19
C SER A 2 0.30 10.91 -18.60
N LYS A 3 0.37 12.15 -19.14
CA LYS A 3 1.65 12.79 -19.53
C LYS A 3 2.65 12.99 -18.37
N ILE A 4 2.19 13.18 -17.13
CA ILE A 4 3.07 13.33 -15.96
C ILE A 4 3.74 12.00 -15.65
N PHE A 5 3.00 10.90 -15.80
CA PHE A 5 3.47 9.57 -15.48
C PHE A 5 4.57 9.10 -16.45
N SER A 6 4.46 9.43 -17.75
CA SER A 6 5.42 8.96 -18.77
C SER A 6 6.86 9.48 -18.59
N TRP A 7 7.06 10.59 -17.86
CA TRP A 7 8.36 11.19 -17.54
C TRP A 7 9.07 10.58 -16.31
N ASN A 8 8.47 9.58 -15.63
CA ASN A 8 9.07 8.91 -14.46
C ASN A 8 9.36 7.40 -14.70
N ARG A 9 9.51 7.00 -15.96
CA ARG A 9 9.45 5.59 -16.38
C ARG A 9 10.57 4.71 -15.79
N ASP A 10 11.78 5.24 -15.62
CA ASP A 10 12.98 4.43 -15.28
C ASP A 10 12.97 3.87 -13.85
N LYS A 11 12.09 4.35 -12.97
CA LYS A 11 11.89 3.78 -11.62
C LYS A 11 10.49 3.16 -11.42
N TRP A 12 9.73 2.96 -12.50
CA TRP A 12 8.39 2.39 -12.47
C TRP A 12 8.36 0.93 -12.00
N GLY A 13 9.33 0.13 -12.46
CA GLY A 13 9.38 -1.30 -12.21
C GLY A 13 9.39 -1.65 -10.72
N PHE A 14 10.21 -0.94 -9.93
CA PHE A 14 10.30 -1.13 -8.47
C PHE A 14 8.99 -0.81 -7.74
N PHE A 15 8.24 0.20 -8.19
CA PHE A 15 6.95 0.54 -7.59
C PHE A 15 5.89 -0.53 -7.89
N VAL A 16 5.84 -1.02 -9.13
CA VAL A 16 4.92 -2.11 -9.52
C VAL A 16 5.28 -3.43 -8.83
N LEU A 17 6.57 -3.75 -8.71
CA LEU A 17 7.05 -4.92 -7.95
C LEU A 17 6.61 -4.84 -6.47
N GLY A 18 6.79 -3.69 -5.83
CA GLY A 18 6.33 -3.47 -4.45
C GLY A 18 4.81 -3.57 -4.30
N LEU A 19 4.04 -3.06 -5.27
CA LEU A 19 2.58 -3.13 -5.28
C LEU A 19 2.08 -4.58 -5.46
N PHE A 20 2.71 -5.34 -6.35
CA PHE A 20 2.38 -6.74 -6.63
C PHE A 20 2.73 -7.64 -5.43
N GLY A 21 3.92 -7.46 -4.84
CA GLY A 21 4.33 -8.16 -3.62
C GLY A 21 3.42 -7.85 -2.42
N CYS A 22 3.03 -6.59 -2.24
CA CYS A 22 2.03 -6.19 -1.23
C CYS A 22 0.67 -6.88 -1.46
N SER A 23 0.24 -7.01 -2.72
CA SER A 23 -1.01 -7.72 -3.07
C SER A 23 -0.93 -9.21 -2.72
N ILE A 24 0.23 -9.85 -2.93
CA ILE A 24 0.48 -11.24 -2.55
C ILE A 24 0.50 -11.40 -1.01
N SER A 25 1.17 -10.51 -0.27
CA SER A 25 1.15 -10.51 1.19
C SER A 25 -0.27 -10.31 1.75
N GLY A 26 -1.11 -9.51 1.09
CA GLY A 26 -2.53 -9.39 1.44
C GLY A 26 -3.34 -10.68 1.21
N ALA A 27 -3.04 -11.40 0.13
CA ALA A 27 -3.67 -12.70 -0.18
C ALA A 27 -3.18 -13.85 0.70
N ILE A 28 -2.00 -13.75 1.31
CA ILE A 28 -1.47 -14.76 2.24
C ILE A 28 -2.34 -14.90 3.50
N THR A 29 -2.93 -13.81 4.01
CA THR A 29 -3.78 -13.85 5.22
C THR A 29 -5.00 -14.79 5.11
N PRO A 30 -5.86 -14.71 4.08
CA PRO A 30 -6.94 -15.67 3.91
C PRO A 30 -6.44 -17.09 3.57
N ILE A 31 -5.33 -17.25 2.82
CA ILE A 31 -4.75 -18.58 2.53
C ILE A 31 -4.30 -19.27 3.83
N PHE A 32 -3.63 -18.54 4.72
CA PHE A 32 -3.24 -19.00 6.06
C PHE A 32 -4.46 -19.42 6.89
N SER A 33 -5.55 -18.65 6.83
CA SER A 33 -6.83 -18.97 7.49
C SER A 33 -7.45 -20.27 6.99
N LEU A 34 -7.37 -20.56 5.69
CA LEU A 34 -7.87 -21.81 5.10
C LEU A 34 -7.01 -23.02 5.51
N VAL A 35 -5.68 -22.90 5.42
CA VAL A 35 -4.75 -23.96 5.85
C VAL A 35 -4.93 -24.28 7.34
N TYR A 36 -5.15 -23.26 8.17
CA TYR A 36 -5.41 -23.45 9.60
C TYR A 36 -6.75 -24.17 9.88
N ALA A 37 -7.79 -23.91 9.08
CA ALA A 37 -9.06 -24.62 9.18
C ALA A 37 -8.92 -26.12 8.82
N GLU A 38 -8.17 -26.46 7.76
CA GLU A 38 -7.96 -27.88 7.41
C GLU A 38 -7.14 -28.64 8.45
N ILE A 39 -6.19 -27.99 9.13
CA ILE A 39 -5.50 -28.58 10.28
C ILE A 39 -6.49 -28.95 11.39
N ILE A 40 -7.48 -28.09 11.67
CA ILE A 40 -8.54 -28.37 12.67
C ILE A 40 -9.47 -29.51 12.21
N ASN A 41 -9.80 -29.58 10.91
CA ASN A 41 -10.56 -30.71 10.35
C ASN A 41 -9.82 -32.04 10.55
N VAL A 42 -8.53 -32.09 10.21
CA VAL A 42 -7.67 -33.27 10.35
C VAL A 42 -7.55 -33.73 11.82
N TYR A 43 -7.61 -32.82 12.80
CA TYR A 43 -7.67 -33.19 14.23
C TYR A 43 -8.92 -33.98 14.65
N SER A 44 -9.92 -34.13 13.77
CA SER A 44 -11.13 -34.94 14.01
C SER A 44 -11.01 -36.39 13.49
N GLU A 45 -9.92 -36.74 12.82
CA GLU A 45 -9.70 -38.07 12.21
C GLU A 45 -8.93 -39.05 13.14
N PRO A 46 -9.04 -40.38 12.91
CA PRO A 46 -8.37 -41.39 13.73
C PRO A 46 -6.83 -41.27 13.78
N VAL A 47 -6.29 -41.59 14.95
CA VAL A 47 -4.92 -41.25 15.40
C VAL A 47 -3.79 -41.80 14.50
N GLU A 48 -4.01 -42.92 13.82
CA GLU A 48 -3.05 -43.55 12.89
C GLU A 48 -2.76 -42.68 11.66
N GLN A 49 -3.75 -41.98 11.13
CA GLN A 49 -3.62 -41.14 9.93
C GLN A 49 -3.23 -39.71 10.30
N LEU A 50 -3.91 -39.14 11.30
CA LEU A 50 -3.67 -37.83 11.94
C LEU A 50 -2.19 -37.40 11.98
N LYS A 51 -1.29 -38.28 12.46
CA LYS A 51 0.14 -37.95 12.64
C LYS A 51 0.88 -37.66 11.33
N ARG A 52 0.47 -38.30 10.22
CA ARG A 52 1.11 -38.10 8.90
C ARG A 52 0.72 -36.75 8.32
N ASP A 53 -0.57 -36.45 8.35
CA ASP A 53 -1.13 -35.30 7.66
C ASP A 53 -0.89 -34.00 8.43
N VAL A 54 -0.95 -34.02 9.78
CA VAL A 54 -0.51 -32.89 10.62
C VAL A 54 0.97 -32.55 10.38
N PHE A 55 1.85 -33.54 10.19
CA PHE A 55 3.26 -33.29 9.88
C PHE A 55 3.45 -32.65 8.49
N PHE A 56 2.71 -33.14 7.48
CA PHE A 56 2.71 -32.58 6.12
C PHE A 56 2.21 -31.12 6.09
N TRP A 57 1.05 -30.85 6.71
CA TRP A 57 0.50 -29.50 6.83
C TRP A 57 1.40 -28.55 7.62
N SER A 58 2.06 -29.04 8.69
CA SER A 58 3.02 -28.24 9.47
C SER A 58 4.23 -27.79 8.65
N ILE A 59 4.75 -28.66 7.77
CA ILE A 59 5.85 -28.30 6.85
C ILE A 59 5.39 -27.22 5.85
N ILE A 60 4.19 -27.36 5.28
CA ILE A 60 3.60 -26.35 4.39
C ILE A 60 3.49 -25.00 5.11
N PHE A 61 3.07 -25.00 6.39
CA PHE A 61 2.93 -23.81 7.22
C PHE A 61 4.27 -23.07 7.42
N ILE A 62 5.35 -23.80 7.70
CA ILE A 62 6.71 -23.25 7.85
C ILE A 62 7.21 -22.65 6.53
N VAL A 63 7.03 -23.37 5.41
CA VAL A 63 7.43 -22.89 4.07
C VAL A 63 6.65 -21.61 3.70
N LEU A 64 5.33 -21.60 3.92
CA LEU A 64 4.47 -20.44 3.65
C LEU A 64 4.86 -19.24 4.53
N GLY A 65 5.21 -19.47 5.80
CA GLY A 65 5.76 -18.44 6.68
C GLY A 65 7.08 -17.83 6.19
N LEU A 66 8.02 -18.65 5.71
CA LEU A 66 9.29 -18.18 5.14
C LEU A 66 9.08 -17.37 3.85
N PHE A 67 8.23 -17.84 2.93
CA PHE A 67 7.88 -17.09 1.72
C PHE A 67 7.15 -15.77 2.04
N SER A 68 6.26 -15.77 3.05
CA SER A 68 5.58 -14.57 3.52
C SER A 68 6.56 -13.54 4.07
N ALA A 69 7.47 -13.95 4.96
CA ALA A 69 8.47 -13.07 5.55
C ALA A 69 9.41 -12.46 4.50
N GLY A 70 9.93 -13.28 3.57
CA GLY A 70 10.78 -12.81 2.48
C GLY A 70 10.04 -11.85 1.52
N GLY A 71 8.84 -12.23 1.10
CA GLY A 71 7.99 -11.42 0.22
C GLY A 71 7.60 -10.08 0.84
N PHE A 72 7.22 -10.07 2.12
CA PHE A 72 6.90 -8.85 2.86
C PHE A 72 8.14 -7.96 3.01
N PHE A 73 9.30 -8.52 3.37
CA PHE A 73 10.54 -7.75 3.51
C PHE A 73 10.96 -7.08 2.19
N ILE A 74 10.93 -7.80 1.07
CA ILE A 74 11.24 -7.26 -0.26
C ILE A 74 10.22 -6.17 -0.67
N SER A 75 8.94 -6.40 -0.40
CA SER A 75 7.87 -5.44 -0.71
C SER A 75 7.99 -4.15 0.11
N ALA A 76 8.23 -4.26 1.42
CA ALA A 76 8.39 -3.13 2.33
C ALA A 76 9.60 -2.27 1.96
N ASN A 77 10.76 -2.89 1.69
CA ASN A 77 11.95 -2.16 1.24
C ASN A 77 11.71 -1.46 -0.12
N SER A 78 11.06 -2.14 -1.08
CA SER A 78 10.76 -1.58 -2.40
C SER A 78 9.80 -0.38 -2.30
N LEU A 79 8.72 -0.51 -1.52
CA LEU A 79 7.75 0.56 -1.30
C LEU A 79 8.34 1.73 -0.51
N GLY A 80 9.21 1.47 0.48
CA GLY A 80 9.94 2.51 1.24
C GLY A 80 10.84 3.36 0.32
N MET A 81 11.69 2.71 -0.48
CA MET A 81 12.56 3.37 -1.46
C MET A 81 11.77 4.19 -2.50
N CYS A 82 10.61 3.67 -2.94
CA CYS A 82 9.71 4.40 -3.84
C CYS A 82 9.04 5.60 -3.14
N GLY A 83 8.62 5.44 -1.88
CA GLY A 83 8.02 6.49 -1.06
C GLY A 83 8.97 7.65 -0.78
N GLU A 84 10.24 7.36 -0.46
CA GLU A 84 11.29 8.39 -0.33
C GLU A 84 11.52 9.10 -1.67
N THR A 85 11.68 8.35 -2.77
CA THR A 85 11.88 8.89 -4.12
C THR A 85 10.73 9.82 -4.54
N LEU A 86 9.48 9.42 -4.29
CA LEU A 86 8.29 10.21 -4.57
C LEU A 86 8.23 11.47 -3.69
N THR A 87 8.47 11.33 -2.39
CA THR A 87 8.50 12.45 -1.43
C THR A 87 9.56 13.49 -1.79
N LYS A 88 10.75 13.03 -2.20
CA LYS A 88 11.84 13.90 -2.66
C LYS A 88 11.45 14.68 -3.91
N LYS A 89 10.80 14.04 -4.90
CA LYS A 89 10.30 14.72 -6.12
C LYS A 89 9.19 15.72 -5.80
N LEU A 90 8.22 15.36 -4.95
CA LEU A 90 7.15 16.26 -4.51
C LEU A 90 7.70 17.49 -3.78
N ARG A 91 8.69 17.33 -2.89
CA ARG A 91 9.38 18.46 -2.24
C ARG A 91 10.08 19.37 -3.25
N VAL A 92 10.83 18.80 -4.21
CA VAL A 92 11.57 19.59 -5.21
C VAL A 92 10.63 20.39 -6.12
N GLU A 93 9.58 19.79 -6.68
CA GLU A 93 8.63 20.53 -7.52
C GLU A 93 7.78 21.52 -6.70
N ALA A 94 7.49 21.24 -5.42
CA ALA A 94 6.88 22.23 -4.53
C ALA A 94 7.79 23.46 -4.36
N PHE A 95 9.06 23.29 -3.97
CA PHE A 95 10.01 24.40 -3.85
C PHE A 95 10.21 25.15 -5.17
N ARG A 96 10.24 24.45 -6.31
CA ARG A 96 10.39 25.04 -7.64
C ARG A 96 9.18 25.89 -8.05
N ASN A 97 7.96 25.45 -7.71
CA ASN A 97 6.75 26.21 -7.99
C ASN A 97 6.66 27.45 -7.08
N LEU A 98 7.01 27.31 -5.80
CA LEU A 98 7.12 28.43 -4.86
C LEU A 98 8.08 29.52 -5.37
N LEU A 99 9.28 29.14 -5.82
CA LEU A 99 10.28 30.06 -6.40
C LEU A 99 9.90 30.63 -7.78
N ARG A 100 8.80 30.18 -8.39
CA ARG A 100 8.26 30.67 -9.66
C ARG A 100 6.97 31.49 -9.51
N GLN A 101 6.52 31.69 -8.27
CA GLN A 101 5.27 32.36 -7.94
C GLN A 101 5.56 33.86 -7.74
N ASP A 102 4.85 34.74 -8.45
CA ASP A 102 5.06 36.20 -8.38
C ASP A 102 4.90 36.76 -6.96
N ILE A 103 5.63 37.83 -6.65
CA ILE A 103 5.60 38.50 -5.33
C ILE A 103 4.18 38.92 -4.94
N GLY A 104 3.34 39.34 -5.89
CA GLY A 104 1.93 39.68 -5.63
C GLY A 104 1.05 38.50 -5.15
N PHE A 105 1.51 37.25 -5.27
CA PHE A 105 0.83 36.09 -4.67
C PHE A 105 1.16 35.93 -3.18
N TYR A 106 2.34 36.39 -2.75
CA TYR A 106 2.76 36.32 -1.35
C TYR A 106 2.11 37.41 -0.47
N ASP A 107 1.61 38.47 -1.09
CA ASP A 107 0.97 39.62 -0.43
C ASP A 107 -0.50 39.35 -0.03
N ASP A 108 -1.16 38.33 -0.61
CA ASP A 108 -2.50 37.89 -0.21
C ASP A 108 -2.46 36.90 0.95
N ILE A 109 -2.96 37.36 2.11
CA ILE A 109 -3.09 36.65 3.40
C ILE A 109 -3.80 35.28 3.26
N LYS A 110 -4.60 35.06 2.21
CA LYS A 110 -5.27 33.78 1.91
C LYS A 110 -4.34 32.70 1.35
N HIS A 111 -3.27 33.09 0.65
CA HIS A 111 -2.47 32.20 -0.20
C HIS A 111 -1.13 31.74 0.41
N GLY A 112 -0.92 32.01 1.70
CA GLY A 112 0.25 31.57 2.47
C GLY A 112 0.60 30.09 2.23
N THR A 113 1.83 29.86 1.77
CA THR A 113 2.25 28.68 1.01
C THR A 113 2.10 27.34 1.75
N GLY A 114 2.26 27.34 3.08
CA GLY A 114 1.97 26.17 3.92
C GLY A 114 0.50 25.73 3.86
N LYS A 115 -0.45 26.68 3.84
CA LYS A 115 -1.90 26.38 3.81
C LYS A 115 -2.33 25.68 2.53
N LEU A 116 -1.67 25.93 1.40
CA LEU A 116 -1.94 25.24 0.14
C LEU A 116 -1.46 23.79 0.17
N CYS A 117 -0.28 23.53 0.73
CA CYS A 117 0.19 22.16 0.97
C CYS A 117 -0.75 21.41 1.93
N THR A 118 -1.15 22.03 3.04
CA THR A 118 -2.11 21.47 3.98
C THR A 118 -3.47 21.22 3.35
N ARG A 119 -4.01 22.16 2.55
CA ARG A 119 -5.29 21.94 1.83
C ARG A 119 -5.20 20.77 0.86
N PHE A 120 -4.15 20.69 0.03
CA PHE A 120 -4.00 19.57 -0.91
C PHE A 120 -3.90 18.21 -0.18
N ALA A 121 -3.26 18.19 1.00
CA ALA A 121 -3.21 17.02 1.88
C ALA A 121 -4.51 16.73 2.65
N THR A 122 -5.42 17.70 2.78
CA THR A 122 -6.72 17.58 3.48
C THR A 122 -7.87 17.26 2.53
N ASP A 123 -7.85 17.82 1.32
CA ASP A 123 -8.88 17.59 0.29
C ASP A 123 -8.78 16.17 -0.28
N ALA A 124 -7.56 15.63 -0.41
CA ALA A 124 -7.32 14.26 -0.88
C ALA A 124 -8.05 13.17 -0.04
N PRO A 125 -8.04 13.20 1.32
CA PRO A 125 -8.91 12.33 2.12
C PRO A 125 -10.37 12.83 2.18
N ASN A 126 -10.67 14.14 2.21
CA ASN A 126 -12.05 14.63 2.35
C ASN A 126 -13.00 14.18 1.23
N VAL A 127 -12.51 14.06 -0.01
CA VAL A 127 -13.33 13.56 -1.14
C VAL A 127 -13.86 12.13 -0.89
N ARG A 128 -13.15 11.29 -0.11
CA ARG A 128 -13.66 9.96 0.27
C ARG A 128 -14.86 10.02 1.21
N TYR A 129 -14.90 10.97 2.15
CA TYR A 129 -16.00 11.08 3.11
C TYR A 129 -17.30 11.56 2.44
N VAL A 130 -17.21 12.54 1.53
CA VAL A 130 -18.37 13.03 0.76
C VAL A 130 -19.02 11.90 -0.04
N SER A 131 -18.21 11.00 -0.63
CA SER A 131 -18.69 9.85 -1.40
C SER A 131 -19.40 8.77 -0.55
N ILE A 132 -19.30 8.81 0.78
CA ILE A 132 -19.98 7.86 1.67
C ILE A 132 -21.33 8.42 2.12
N TYR A 133 -21.39 9.72 2.45
CA TYR A 133 -22.64 10.36 2.89
C TYR A 133 -23.63 10.64 1.74
N GLY A 134 -23.15 10.87 0.51
CA GLY A 134 -24.03 11.09 -0.64
C GLY A 134 -24.98 9.93 -0.95
N SER A 135 -24.63 8.71 -0.56
CA SER A 135 -25.41 7.48 -0.81
C SER A 135 -26.66 7.33 0.06
N TYR A 136 -26.84 8.16 1.09
CA TYR A 136 -27.92 8.04 2.08
C TYR A 136 -29.04 9.09 1.91
N PHE A 137 -29.02 9.87 0.83
CA PHE A 137 -29.98 10.96 0.60
C PHE A 137 -30.69 10.89 -0.77
N THR A 138 -30.73 9.69 -1.38
CA THR A 138 -31.41 9.43 -2.66
C THR A 138 -32.27 8.16 -2.62
N SER A 139 -33.07 8.05 -1.57
CA SER A 139 -34.22 7.12 -1.40
C SER A 139 -35.33 7.85 -0.67
#